data_AF-A0A0E0A5Z5-F1
#
_entry.id   AF-A0A0E0A5Z5-F1
#
_cell.length_a   1.000
_cell.length_b   1.000
_cell.length_c   1.000
_cell.angle_alpha   90.00
_cell.angle_beta   90.00
_cell.angle_gamma   90.00
#
_symmetry.space_group_name_H-M   'P 1'
#
loop_
_entity.id
_entity.type
_entity.pdbx_description
1 polymer ?
#
loop_
_entity_poly.entity_id
_entity_poly.type
_entity_poly.pdbx_seq_one_letter_code
_entity_poly.pdbx_strand_id
1 'polypeptide(L)' 'MSLADADFGWGSPAFMGPAIMYYSGFVYVMNAPGKDGAVALALSLEPESMPEFRKVFAEEVARLGL' A
#
# COMPACT_ATOMS: atom_id res chain seq x y z
N MET A 1 -2.33 2.26 19.47
CA MET A 1 -1.32 3.21 18.95
C MET A 1 -0.79 2.61 17.67
N SER A 2 -1.02 3.25 16.53
CA SER A 2 -0.55 2.73 15.24
C SER A 2 0.96 2.95 15.14
N LEU A 3 1.65 2.10 14.37
CA LEU A 3 3.04 2.38 13.98
C LEU A 3 3.16 3.69 13.18
N ALA A 4 2.07 4.14 12.55
CA ALA A 4 1.99 5.43 11.87
C ALA A 4 1.98 6.63 12.83
N ASP A 5 1.72 6.43 14.12
CA ASP A 5 1.67 7.49 15.14
C ASP A 5 2.97 7.57 15.95
N ALA A 6 3.99 6.79 15.61
CA ALA A 6 5.23 6.69 16.36
C ALA A 6 6.06 7.98 16.23
N ASP A 7 5.99 8.84 17.25
CA ASP A 7 6.77 10.08 17.35
C ASP A 7 7.92 9.92 18.35
N PHE A 8 9.15 10.06 17.86
CA PHE A 8 10.38 9.98 18.66
C PHE A 8 10.90 11.35 19.12
N GLY A 9 10.13 12.42 18.92
CA GLY A 9 10.47 13.81 19.26
C GLY A 9 10.59 14.75 18.06
N TRP A 10 10.31 14.27 16.84
CA TRP A 10 10.40 15.04 15.59
C TRP A 10 9.14 14.95 14.72
N GLY A 11 8.06 14.42 15.25
CA GLY A 11 6.83 14.14 14.53
C GLY A 11 6.73 12.68 14.07
N SER A 12 5.54 12.34 13.58
CA SER A 12 5.21 10.99 13.09
C SER A 12 5.91 10.66 11.76
N PRO A 13 6.03 9.36 11.40
CA PRO A 13 6.72 8.95 10.18
C PRO A 13 5.99 9.43 8.93
N ALA A 14 6.76 9.87 7.93
CA ALA A 14 6.20 10.23 6.62
C ALA A 14 5.63 9.02 5.86
N PHE A 15 6.13 7.82 6.14
CA PHE A 15 5.64 6.55 5.59
C PHE A 15 5.97 5.42 6.57
N MET A 16 5.06 4.45 6.67
CA MET A 16 5.27 3.22 7.44
C MET A 16 4.75 2.03 6.63
N GLY A 17 5.56 0.99 6.48
CA GLY A 17 5.22 -0.17 5.67
C GLY A 17 6.18 -1.35 5.86
N PRO A 18 5.91 -2.50 5.22
CA PRO A 18 6.75 -3.68 5.32
C PRO A 18 8.15 -3.41 4.76
N ALA A 19 9.19 -3.82 5.48
CA ALA A 19 10.57 -3.66 5.05
C ALA A 19 11.00 -4.73 4.02
N ILE A 20 10.42 -5.92 4.06
CA ILE A 20 10.78 -7.05 3.20
C ILE A 20 9.53 -7.77 2.71
N MET A 21 9.54 -8.19 1.45
CA MET A 21 8.50 -8.99 0.82
C MET A 21 9.15 -10.22 0.18
N TYR A 22 9.30 -11.29 0.97
CA TYR A 22 10.14 -12.46 0.64
C TYR A 22 9.63 -13.32 -0.54
N TYR A 23 8.32 -13.36 -0.77
CA TYR A 23 7.71 -14.19 -1.81
C TYR A 23 6.82 -13.35 -2.73
N SER A 24 6.43 -13.91 -3.86
CA SER A 24 5.38 -13.35 -4.71
C SER A 24 3.99 -13.79 -4.21
N GLY A 25 2.95 -13.05 -4.58
CA GLY A 25 1.55 -13.46 -4.39
C GLY A 25 0.87 -12.93 -3.13
N PHE A 26 1.41 -11.88 -2.49
CA PHE A 26 0.74 -11.24 -1.35
C PHE A 26 0.66 -9.73 -1.48
N VAL A 27 -0.33 -9.17 -0.79
CA VAL A 27 -0.64 -7.74 -0.72
C VAL A 27 -0.83 -7.32 0.73
N TYR A 28 -0.24 -6.17 1.08
CA TYR A 28 -0.52 -5.44 2.30
C TYR A 28 -1.44 -4.27 1.97
N VAL A 29 -2.55 -4.19 2.70
CA VAL A 29 -3.44 -3.02 2.70
C VAL A 29 -3.08 -2.18 3.91
N MET A 30 -2.71 -0.92 3.67
CA MET A 30 -2.24 0.00 4.70
C MET A 30 -2.98 1.33 4.58
N ASN A 31 -3.01 2.12 5.65
CA ASN A 31 -3.46 3.49 5.56
C ASN A 31 -2.45 4.30 4.73
N ALA A 32 -2.94 5.13 3.82
CA ALA A 32 -2.08 6.00 3.02
C ALA A 32 -1.56 7.16 3.91
N PRO A 33 -0.24 7.35 4.01
CA PRO A 33 0.30 8.44 4.82
C PRO A 33 -0.16 9.81 4.31
N GLY A 34 -0.62 10.65 5.24
CA GLY A 34 -1.06 12.02 4.94
C GLY A 34 -2.35 12.11 4.11
N LYS A 35 -3.10 11.02 3.95
CA LYS A 35 -4.37 11.01 3.19
C LYS A 35 -5.45 10.30 4.01
N ASP A 36 -6.27 11.09 4.71
CA ASP A 36 -7.34 10.57 5.54
C ASP A 36 -8.32 9.70 4.73
N GLY A 37 -8.60 8.50 5.24
CA GLY A 37 -9.51 7.54 4.62
C GLY A 37 -8.98 6.86 3.35
N ALA A 38 -7.79 7.22 2.86
CA ALA A 38 -7.18 6.57 1.71
C ALA A 38 -6.34 5.36 2.13
N VAL A 39 -6.24 4.38 1.22
CA VAL A 39 -5.43 3.17 1.40
C VAL A 39 -4.25 3.14 0.44
N ALA A 40 -3.14 2.56 0.91
CA ALA A 40 -1.97 2.23 0.11
C ALA A 40 -1.84 0.71 0.03
N LEU A 41 -1.54 0.21 -1.17
CA LEU A 41 -1.25 -1.20 -1.40
C LEU A 41 0.25 -1.39 -1.61
N ALA A 42 0.87 -2.27 -0.82
CA ALA A 42 2.21 -2.79 -1.10
C ALA A 42 2.07 -4.25 -1.48
N LEU A 43 2.51 -4.63 -2.68
CA LEU A 43 2.32 -5.97 -3.23
C LEU A 43 3.57 -6.49 -3.93
N SER A 44 3.73 -7.82 -3.92
CA SER A 44 4.83 -8.54 -4.56
C SER A 44 4.21 -9.51 -5.54
N LEU A 45 4.61 -9.40 -6.80
CA LEU A 45 4.15 -10.22 -7.92
C LEU A 45 5.36 -10.48 -8.82
N GLU A 46 5.24 -11.49 -9.69
CA GLU A 46 6.21 -11.71 -10.77
C GLU A 46 6.30 -10.44 -11.64
N PRO A 47 7.50 -10.02 -12.08
CA PRO A 47 7.69 -8.80 -12.86
C PRO A 47 6.80 -8.73 -14.11
N GLU A 48 6.52 -9.88 -14.73
CA GLU A 48 5.67 -10.01 -15.91
C GLU A 48 4.19 -9.76 -15.60
N SER A 49 3.76 -10.05 -14.37
CA SER A 49 2.39 -9.87 -13.88
C SER A 49 2.09 -8.42 -13.46
N MET A 50 3.10 -7.67 -13.02
CA MET A 50 2.94 -6.31 -12.48
C MET A 50 2.22 -5.31 -13.41
N PRO A 51 2.55 -5.20 -14.72
CA PRO A 51 1.88 -4.26 -15.61
C PRO A 51 0.40 -4.58 -15.80
N GLU A 52 0.05 -5.86 -15.92
CA GLU A 52 -1.33 -6.28 -16.14
C GLU A 52 -2.16 -6.13 -14.87
N PHE A 53 -1.58 -6.47 -13.71
CA PHE A 53 -2.19 -6.21 -12.42
C PHE A 53 -2.56 -4.73 -12.26
N ARG A 54 -1.66 -3.80 -12.62
CA ARG A 54 -1.93 -2.36 -12.52
C ARG A 54 -3.12 -1.93 -13.36
N LYS A 55 -3.29 -2.48 -14.56
CA LYS A 55 -4.43 -2.18 -15.44
C LYS A 55 -5.72 -2.71 -14.83
N VAL A 56 -5.77 -4.02 -14.55
CA VAL A 56 -6.95 -4.69 -14.01
C VAL A 56 -7.39 -4.05 -12.69
N PHE A 57 -6.45 -3.73 -11.81
CA PHE A 57 -6.75 -3.07 -10.54
C PHE A 57 -7.40 -1.68 -10.76
N ALA A 58 -6.85 -0.87 -11.68
CA ALA A 58 -7.42 0.45 -11.98
C ALA A 58 -8.82 0.36 -12.60
N GLU A 59 -9.04 -0.60 -13.50
CA GLU A 59 -10.35 -0.86 -14.11
C GLU A 59 -11.37 -1.31 -13.06
N GLU A 60 -10.99 -2.20 -12.15
CA GLU A 60 -11.86 -2.69 -11.08
C GLU A 60 -12.21 -1.59 -10.07
N VAL A 61 -11.25 -0.74 -9.68
CA VAL A 61 -11.52 0.42 -8.83
C VAL A 61 -12.53 1.36 -9.49
N ALA A 62 -12.34 1.66 -10.78
CA ALA A 62 -13.28 2.48 -11.54
C ALA A 62 -14.67 1.83 -11.65
N ARG A 63 -14.73 0.51 -11.88
CA ARG A 63 -15.98 -0.27 -11.94
C ARG A 63 -16.74 -0.24 -10.61
N LEU A 64 -16.02 -0.25 -9.49
CA LEU A 64 -16.59 -0.19 -8.15
C LEU A 64 -16.98 1.23 -7.71
N GLY A 65 -16.62 2.26 -8.48
CA GLY A 65 -16.89 3.66 -8.14
C GLY A 65 -16.10 4.17 -6.94
N LEU A 66 -14.92 3.59 -6.71
CA LEU A 66 -13.96 3.97 -5.66
C LEU A 66 -12.97 5.03 -6.15
#